data_AF-A0A4Q3Z4K9-F1
#
_entry.id   AF-A0A4Q3Z4K9-F1
#
_cell.length_a   1.000
_cell.length_b   1.000
_cell.length_c   1.000
_cell.angle_alpha   90.00
_cell.angle_beta   90.00
_cell.angle_gamma   90.00
#
_symmetry.space_group_name_H-M   'P 1'
#
loop_
_entity.id
_entity.type
_entity.pdbx_description
1 polymer ?
#
loop_
_entity_poly.entity_id
_entity_poly.type
_entity_poly.pdbx_seq_one_letter_code
_entity_poly.pdbx_strand_id
1 'polypeptide(L)'
;MHFRTTPTSSKVRRDQQVGAPAFLLWVVGVMALIEFTLSAADADIVGSPSWRWVAYGFGAFWQPLISGDVSPIFPGQTATMFVTHAFLHGGPMHLVLNSVILLALGKYISARIGPAKTMLVLLLSAVGGGVAFGFISTSSAPMIGASGAVFGLIGIWQTWDYLSRRRLRLSIQPVVSAMLGLIFANFVLFAFLDGGLAWQAHLGGWVVGCISATTFVRN
;
A
#
# COMPACT_ATOMS: atom_id res chain seq x y z
N MET A 1 -2.90 61.01 -7.94
CA MET A 1 -3.13 60.02 -6.86
C MET A 1 -3.70 58.75 -7.47
N HIS A 2 -2.95 57.65 -7.47
CA HIS A 2 -3.38 56.36 -8.02
C HIS A 2 -3.53 55.38 -6.84
N PHE A 3 -4.76 55.08 -6.45
CA PHE A 3 -5.04 54.05 -5.45
C PHE A 3 -5.00 52.68 -6.14
N ARG A 4 -3.97 51.88 -5.86
CA ARG A 4 -3.96 50.45 -6.15
C ARG A 4 -4.93 49.76 -5.21
N THR A 5 -6.02 49.24 -5.74
CA THR A 5 -6.86 48.26 -5.04
C THR A 5 -6.10 46.94 -4.93
N THR A 6 -5.74 46.55 -3.72
CA THR A 6 -5.25 45.20 -3.38
C THR A 6 -6.37 44.18 -3.64
N PRO A 7 -6.11 43.07 -4.35
CA PRO A 7 -7.09 42.00 -4.45
C PRO A 7 -7.30 41.34 -3.08
N THR A 8 -8.55 41.29 -2.63
CA THR A 8 -8.97 40.61 -1.40
C THR A 8 -8.64 39.12 -1.43
N SER A 9 -8.00 38.63 -0.37
CA SER A 9 -7.38 37.31 -0.17
C SER A 9 -8.35 36.12 -0.05
N SER A 10 -9.56 36.18 -0.63
CA SER A 10 -10.59 35.15 -0.45
C SER A 10 -10.30 33.82 -1.18
N LYS A 11 -9.29 33.75 -2.05
CA LYS A 11 -8.91 32.54 -2.80
C LYS A 11 -7.75 31.72 -2.20
N VAL A 12 -7.13 32.18 -1.11
CA VAL A 12 -5.92 31.51 -0.54
C VAL A 12 -6.26 30.46 0.53
N ARG A 13 -7.49 30.43 1.05
CA ARG A 13 -7.99 29.29 1.85
C ARG A 13 -8.45 28.16 0.93
N ARG A 14 -7.52 27.54 0.17
CA ARG A 14 -7.71 26.13 -0.17
C ARG A 14 -7.37 25.37 1.10
N ASP A 15 -8.40 24.79 1.71
CA ASP A 15 -8.34 24.00 2.93
C ASP A 15 -7.02 23.24 3.05
N GLN A 16 -6.15 23.72 3.95
CA GLN A 16 -5.12 22.87 4.50
C GLN A 16 -5.87 21.80 5.31
N GLN A 17 -6.11 20.66 4.68
CA GLN A 17 -6.74 19.52 5.33
C GLN A 17 -5.85 19.10 6.50
N VAL A 18 -6.23 19.51 7.72
CA VAL A 18 -5.41 19.32 8.93
C VAL A 18 -5.27 17.83 9.26
N GLY A 19 -6.21 16.97 8.82
CA GLY A 19 -6.20 15.52 9.02
C GLY A 19 -5.85 14.68 7.78
N ALA A 20 -5.84 13.35 7.93
CA ALA A 20 -5.79 12.43 6.81
C ALA A 20 -7.11 12.47 6.01
N PRO A 21 -7.08 12.37 4.66
CA PRO A 21 -8.28 12.26 3.85
C PRO A 21 -9.24 11.15 4.34
N ALA A 22 -10.55 11.43 4.34
CA ALA A 22 -11.57 10.52 4.85
C ALA A 22 -11.50 9.10 4.22
N PHE A 23 -11.18 8.99 2.94
CA PHE A 23 -11.04 7.68 2.29
C PHE A 23 -9.88 6.85 2.85
N LEU A 24 -8.76 7.47 3.25
CA LEU A 24 -7.64 6.74 3.87
C LEU A 24 -8.00 6.29 5.28
N LEU A 25 -8.71 7.13 6.04
CA LEU A 25 -9.24 6.74 7.35
C LEU A 25 -10.23 5.59 7.22
N TRP A 26 -11.06 5.59 6.17
CA TRP A 26 -11.97 4.47 5.89
C TRP A 26 -11.21 3.19 5.53
N VAL A 27 -10.21 3.26 4.64
CA VAL A 27 -9.38 2.09 4.29
C VAL A 27 -8.69 1.52 5.53
N VAL A 28 -8.03 2.35 6.33
CA VAL A 28 -7.40 1.92 7.59
C VAL A 28 -8.42 1.41 8.60
N GLY A 29 -9.58 2.05 8.71
CA GLY A 29 -10.66 1.63 9.59
C GLY A 29 -11.20 0.24 9.24
N VAL A 30 -11.36 -0.07 7.95
CA VAL A 30 -11.76 -1.40 7.48
C VAL A 30 -10.70 -2.43 7.81
N MET A 31 -9.42 -2.15 7.52
CA MET A 31 -8.32 -3.07 7.86
C MET A 31 -8.24 -3.31 9.38
N ALA A 32 -8.40 -2.26 10.19
CA ALA A 32 -8.39 -2.34 11.64
C ALA A 32 -9.58 -3.14 12.19
N LEU A 33 -10.78 -2.92 11.66
CA LEU A 33 -11.96 -3.69 12.04
C LEU A 33 -11.74 -5.19 11.78
N ILE A 34 -11.22 -5.55 10.60
CA ILE A 34 -10.91 -6.94 10.26
C ILE A 34 -9.87 -7.50 11.24
N GLU A 35 -8.71 -6.87 11.37
CA GLU A 35 -7.62 -7.41 12.21
C GLU A 35 -8.00 -7.49 13.69
N PHE A 36 -8.72 -6.51 14.24
CA PHE A 36 -9.15 -6.57 15.63
C PHE A 36 -10.22 -7.62 15.86
N THR A 37 -11.11 -7.84 14.90
CA THR A 37 -12.09 -8.95 14.97
C THR A 37 -11.36 -10.29 14.96
N LEU A 38 -10.38 -10.47 14.08
CA LEU A 38 -9.59 -11.70 14.00
C LEU A 38 -8.73 -11.89 15.25
N SER A 39 -8.08 -10.83 15.76
CA SER A 39 -7.29 -10.90 16.99
C SER A 39 -8.15 -11.21 18.22
N ALA A 40 -9.37 -10.67 18.30
CA ALA A 40 -10.30 -11.00 19.37
C ALA A 40 -10.79 -12.46 19.26
N ALA A 41 -10.94 -12.98 18.05
CA ALA A 41 -11.27 -14.38 17.82
C ALA A 41 -10.12 -15.33 18.17
N ASP A 42 -8.87 -14.96 17.85
CA ASP A 42 -7.68 -15.72 18.25
C ASP A 42 -7.50 -15.78 19.78
N ALA A 43 -8.00 -14.76 20.48
CA ALA A 43 -7.96 -14.68 21.94
C ALA A 43 -9.20 -15.30 22.63
N ASP A 44 -10.04 -16.03 21.87
CA ASP A 44 -11.29 -16.64 22.36
C ASP A 44 -12.29 -15.65 22.99
N ILE A 45 -12.22 -14.36 22.62
CA ILE A 45 -13.13 -13.31 23.11
C ILE A 45 -14.44 -13.31 22.32
N VAL A 46 -14.37 -13.57 21.01
CA VAL A 46 -15.53 -13.62 20.10
C VAL A 46 -15.40 -14.77 19.12
N GLY A 47 -16.52 -15.39 18.74
CA GLY A 47 -16.52 -16.35 17.63
C GLY A 47 -15.63 -17.57 17.85
N SER A 48 -14.75 -17.86 16.88
CA SER A 48 -13.83 -19.01 16.91
C SER A 48 -12.44 -18.61 16.40
N PRO A 49 -11.34 -19.13 16.99
CA PRO A 49 -9.98 -18.91 16.48
C PRO A 49 -9.78 -19.35 15.01
N SER A 50 -10.65 -20.23 14.50
CA SER A 50 -10.63 -20.65 13.09
C SER A 50 -10.94 -19.51 12.10
N TRP A 51 -11.57 -18.42 12.56
CA TRP A 51 -11.98 -17.30 11.71
C TRP A 51 -10.82 -16.67 10.94
N ARG A 52 -9.62 -16.64 11.50
CA ARG A 52 -8.44 -16.13 10.78
C ARG A 52 -8.11 -16.97 9.56
N TRP A 53 -8.10 -18.29 9.71
CA TRP A 53 -7.84 -19.21 8.61
C TRP A 53 -8.96 -19.20 7.58
N VAL A 54 -10.22 -19.03 8.01
CA VAL A 54 -11.34 -18.81 7.09
C VAL A 54 -11.12 -17.50 6.32
N ALA A 55 -10.81 -16.39 6.99
CA ALA A 55 -10.55 -15.11 6.33
C ALA A 55 -9.40 -15.20 5.32
N TYR A 56 -8.32 -15.91 5.66
CA TYR A 56 -7.21 -16.13 4.73
C TYR A 56 -7.62 -17.01 3.55
N GLY A 57 -8.37 -18.09 3.79
CA GLY A 57 -8.87 -18.97 2.74
C GLY A 57 -9.64 -18.20 1.67
N PHE A 58 -10.53 -17.28 2.07
CA PHE A 58 -11.36 -16.52 1.14
C PHE A 58 -10.71 -15.25 0.60
N GLY A 59 -9.85 -14.59 1.38
CA GLY A 59 -9.39 -13.23 1.07
C GLY A 59 -7.89 -13.07 0.80
N ALA A 60 -7.04 -14.02 1.20
CA ALA A 60 -5.60 -13.90 0.97
C ALA A 60 -5.24 -14.24 -0.48
N PHE A 61 -4.04 -13.84 -0.91
CA PHE A 61 -3.51 -14.21 -2.21
C PHE A 61 -2.81 -15.57 -2.10
N TRP A 62 -3.33 -16.56 -2.82
CA TRP A 62 -2.79 -17.91 -2.84
C TRP A 62 -2.13 -18.18 -4.19
N GLN A 63 -0.80 -18.21 -4.21
CA GLN A 63 -0.04 -18.58 -5.41
C GLN A 63 -0.45 -19.97 -5.96
N PRO A 64 -0.78 -20.98 -5.13
CA PRO A 64 -1.28 -22.27 -5.63
C PRO A 64 -2.58 -22.23 -6.46
N LEU A 65 -3.39 -21.16 -6.32
CA LEU A 65 -4.56 -20.95 -7.19
C LEU A 65 -4.16 -20.45 -8.59
N ILE A 66 -2.98 -19.84 -8.73
CA ILE A 66 -2.41 -19.40 -10.01
C ILE A 66 -1.71 -20.56 -10.73
N SER A 67 -0.96 -21.39 -10.00
CA SER A 67 -0.31 -22.58 -10.57
C SER A 67 -1.29 -23.69 -10.96
N GLY A 68 -2.51 -23.67 -10.38
CA GLY A 68 -3.53 -24.69 -10.59
C GLY A 68 -3.41 -25.90 -9.66
N ASP A 69 -2.56 -25.82 -8.63
CA ASP A 69 -2.36 -26.88 -7.64
C ASP A 69 -3.58 -27.04 -6.71
N VAL A 70 -4.36 -25.98 -6.54
CA VAL A 70 -5.55 -25.95 -5.68
C VAL A 70 -6.73 -25.32 -6.42
N SER A 71 -7.94 -25.80 -6.15
CA SER A 71 -9.17 -25.23 -6.70
C SER A 71 -9.66 -24.04 -5.86
N PRO A 72 -10.28 -23.02 -6.49
CA PRO A 72 -10.86 -21.90 -5.77
C PRO A 72 -12.05 -22.35 -4.91
N ILE A 73 -12.21 -21.72 -3.75
CA ILE A 73 -13.32 -21.91 -2.80
C ILE A 73 -14.63 -21.38 -3.38
N PHE A 74 -14.57 -20.30 -4.17
CA PHE A 74 -15.74 -19.69 -4.81
C PHE A 74 -15.42 -19.15 -6.21
N PRO A 75 -16.40 -19.07 -7.12
CA PRO A 75 -16.21 -18.47 -8.44
C PRO A 75 -15.70 -17.03 -8.34
N GLY A 76 -14.57 -16.74 -9.01
CA GLY A 76 -13.97 -15.41 -9.03
C GLY A 76 -12.88 -15.17 -7.98
N GLN A 77 -12.58 -16.12 -7.09
CA GLN A 77 -11.52 -15.97 -6.09
C GLN A 77 -10.16 -15.61 -6.72
N THR A 78 -9.82 -16.24 -7.86
CA THR A 78 -8.58 -15.96 -8.60
C THR A 78 -8.47 -14.51 -9.08
N ALA A 79 -9.59 -13.79 -9.21
CA ALA A 79 -9.60 -12.37 -9.54
C ALA A 79 -9.65 -11.49 -8.29
N THR A 80 -10.53 -11.79 -7.33
CA THR A 80 -10.73 -10.96 -6.13
C THR A 80 -9.48 -10.94 -5.24
N MET A 81 -8.73 -12.05 -5.20
CA MET A 81 -7.54 -12.17 -4.35
C MET A 81 -6.42 -11.20 -4.70
N PHE A 82 -6.43 -10.56 -5.89
CA PHE A 82 -5.47 -9.50 -6.25
C PHE A 82 -5.69 -8.19 -5.50
N VAL A 83 -6.86 -8.01 -4.86
CA VAL A 83 -7.19 -6.83 -4.07
C VAL A 83 -7.48 -7.19 -2.61
N THR A 84 -8.22 -8.27 -2.35
CA THR A 84 -8.68 -8.60 -0.98
C THR A 84 -7.51 -8.90 -0.03
N HIS A 85 -6.39 -9.40 -0.54
CA HIS A 85 -5.21 -9.72 0.27
C HIS A 85 -4.66 -8.49 1.01
N ALA A 86 -4.81 -7.31 0.42
CA ALA A 86 -4.32 -6.05 0.98
C ALA A 86 -5.06 -5.64 2.26
N PHE A 87 -6.22 -6.22 2.56
CA PHE A 87 -7.00 -5.91 3.75
C PHE A 87 -6.75 -6.85 4.93
N LEU A 88 -6.13 -8.01 4.68
CA LEU A 88 -5.81 -9.00 5.71
C LEU A 88 -4.42 -8.73 6.28
N HIS A 89 -4.24 -8.94 7.57
CA HIS A 89 -2.95 -8.77 8.24
C HIS A 89 -2.64 -9.99 9.13
N GLY A 90 -1.37 -10.15 9.44
CA GLY A 90 -0.85 -11.28 10.22
C GLY A 90 -0.87 -11.03 11.73
N GLY A 91 -1.57 -9.99 12.17
CA GLY A 91 -1.53 -9.51 13.55
C GLY A 91 -1.52 -7.98 13.66
N PRO A 92 -1.76 -7.42 14.86
CA PRO A 92 -1.85 -5.98 15.09
C PRO A 92 -0.59 -5.19 14.69
N MET A 93 0.61 -5.74 14.94
CA MET A 93 1.86 -5.06 14.57
C MET A 93 1.99 -4.91 13.04
N HIS A 94 1.64 -5.96 12.29
CA HIS A 94 1.66 -5.92 10.84
C HIS A 94 0.68 -4.86 10.29
N LEU A 95 -0.52 -4.75 10.88
CA LEU A 95 -1.48 -3.69 10.56
C LEU A 95 -0.94 -2.29 10.85
N VAL A 96 -0.37 -2.08 12.04
CA VAL A 96 0.13 -0.76 12.47
C VAL A 96 1.22 -0.25 11.54
N LEU A 97 2.19 -1.10 11.20
CA LEU A 97 3.29 -0.74 10.29
C LEU A 97 2.77 -0.30 8.91
N ASN A 98 1.81 -1.03 8.34
CA ASN A 98 1.17 -0.65 7.07
C ASN A 98 0.37 0.65 7.21
N SER A 99 -0.44 0.77 8.26
CA SER A 99 -1.34 1.91 8.46
C SER A 99 -0.60 3.22 8.66
N VAL A 100 0.50 3.22 9.41
CA VAL A 100 1.33 4.41 9.62
C VAL A 100 1.85 4.96 8.30
N ILE A 101 2.42 4.09 7.44
CA ILE A 101 2.97 4.52 6.16
C ILE A 101 1.84 4.92 5.19
N LEU A 102 0.74 4.16 5.17
CA LEU A 102 -0.41 4.43 4.31
C LEU A 102 -1.06 5.79 4.64
N LEU A 103 -1.20 6.14 5.92
CA LEU A 103 -1.71 7.45 6.34
C LEU A 103 -0.71 8.57 6.02
N ALA A 104 0.58 8.37 6.34
CA ALA A 104 1.61 9.39 6.14
C ALA A 104 1.82 9.72 4.66
N LEU A 105 2.17 8.71 3.85
CA LEU A 105 2.41 8.91 2.42
C LEU A 105 1.12 9.08 1.63
N GLY A 106 0.03 8.41 2.03
CA GLY A 106 -1.26 8.55 1.36
C GLY A 106 -1.78 9.98 1.46
N LYS A 107 -1.71 10.62 2.64
CA LYS A 107 -2.06 12.03 2.82
C LYS A 107 -1.21 12.92 1.91
N TYR A 108 0.11 12.72 1.92
CA TYR A 108 1.05 13.50 1.12
C TYR A 108 0.78 13.40 -0.39
N ILE A 109 0.56 12.19 -0.89
CA ILE A 109 0.28 11.93 -2.31
C ILE A 109 -1.11 12.46 -2.69
N SER A 110 -2.12 12.22 -1.84
CA SER A 110 -3.48 12.69 -2.08
C SER A 110 -3.60 14.20 -2.15
N ALA A 111 -2.80 14.94 -1.37
CA ALA A 111 -2.72 16.40 -1.49
C ALA A 111 -2.27 16.89 -2.88
N ARG A 112 -1.57 16.05 -3.66
CA ARG A 112 -1.03 16.40 -4.98
C ARG A 112 -1.88 15.90 -6.14
N ILE A 113 -2.38 14.66 -6.06
CA ILE A 113 -3.13 14.02 -7.15
C ILE A 113 -4.63 13.88 -6.88
N GLY A 114 -5.07 14.19 -5.66
CA GLY A 114 -6.46 14.06 -5.22
C GLY A 114 -6.84 12.63 -4.77
N PRO A 115 -7.94 12.49 -4.01
CA PRO A 115 -8.33 11.24 -3.36
C PRO A 115 -8.61 10.09 -4.35
N ALA A 116 -9.33 10.36 -5.44
CA ALA A 116 -9.69 9.32 -6.41
C ALA A 116 -8.45 8.68 -7.07
N LYS A 117 -7.46 9.51 -7.47
CA LYS A 117 -6.22 9.00 -8.07
C LYS A 117 -5.35 8.27 -7.06
N THR A 118 -5.28 8.74 -5.82
CA THR A 118 -4.57 8.01 -4.75
C THR A 118 -5.22 6.66 -4.48
N MET A 119 -6.55 6.58 -4.42
CA MET A 119 -7.25 5.30 -4.28
C MET A 119 -6.95 4.37 -5.45
N LEU A 120 -7.00 4.87 -6.69
CA LEU A 120 -6.65 4.09 -7.87
C LEU A 120 -5.22 3.55 -7.79
N VAL A 121 -4.24 4.37 -7.39
CA VAL A 121 -2.85 3.92 -7.19
C VAL A 121 -2.78 2.81 -6.13
N LEU A 122 -3.45 2.96 -4.99
CA LEU A 122 -3.44 1.93 -3.94
C LEU A 122 -3.96 0.58 -4.48
N LEU A 123 -5.06 0.61 -5.23
CA LEU A 123 -5.63 -0.59 -5.85
C LEU A 123 -4.71 -1.19 -6.91
N LEU A 124 -4.17 -0.36 -7.82
CA LEU A 124 -3.26 -0.83 -8.85
C LEU A 124 -1.96 -1.39 -8.26
N SER A 125 -1.45 -0.81 -7.18
CA SER A 125 -0.25 -1.30 -6.50
C SER A 125 -0.51 -2.59 -5.70
N ALA A 126 -1.71 -2.76 -5.13
CA ALA A 126 -2.12 -4.05 -4.57
C ALA A 126 -2.19 -5.14 -5.65
N VAL A 127 -2.77 -4.82 -6.82
CA VAL A 127 -2.82 -5.72 -7.98
C VAL A 127 -1.42 -6.01 -8.50
N GLY A 128 -0.58 -4.99 -8.69
CA GLY A 128 0.80 -5.15 -9.15
C GLY A 128 1.65 -5.98 -8.19
N GLY A 129 1.43 -5.83 -6.88
CA GLY A 129 2.03 -6.69 -5.88
C GLY A 129 1.57 -8.15 -6.00
N GLY A 130 0.27 -8.38 -6.17
CA GLY A 130 -0.30 -9.71 -6.43
C GLY A 130 0.24 -10.35 -7.72
N VAL A 131 0.39 -9.57 -8.79
CA VAL A 131 0.99 -10.02 -10.05
C VAL A 131 2.44 -10.46 -9.83
N ALA A 132 3.27 -9.61 -9.23
CA ALA A 132 4.66 -9.96 -8.97
C ALA A 132 4.78 -11.18 -8.05
N PHE A 133 3.99 -11.26 -6.98
CA PHE A 133 3.98 -12.43 -6.10
C PHE A 133 3.53 -13.71 -6.83
N GLY A 134 2.45 -13.65 -7.59
CA GLY A 134 1.91 -14.83 -8.30
C GLY A 134 2.86 -15.44 -9.32
N PHE A 135 3.68 -14.62 -10.00
CA PHE A 135 4.62 -15.10 -11.01
C PHE A 135 6.03 -15.44 -10.47
N ILE A 136 6.45 -14.82 -9.37
CA ILE A 136 7.84 -14.93 -8.87
C ILE A 136 7.91 -15.82 -7.62
N SER A 137 6.87 -15.86 -6.78
CA SER A 137 6.87 -16.65 -5.56
C SER A 137 6.68 -18.13 -5.87
N THR A 138 7.41 -18.98 -5.15
CA THR A 138 7.21 -20.43 -5.09
C THR A 138 6.63 -20.89 -3.75
N SER A 139 6.20 -19.93 -2.91
CA SER A 139 5.66 -20.23 -1.59
C SER A 139 4.22 -20.74 -1.69
N SER A 140 3.93 -21.81 -0.95
CA SER A 140 2.56 -22.28 -0.71
C SER A 140 1.83 -21.48 0.38
N ALA A 141 2.55 -20.66 1.14
CA ALA A 141 1.96 -19.80 2.16
C ALA A 141 1.19 -18.64 1.50
N PRO A 142 0.05 -18.23 2.08
CA PRO A 142 -0.71 -17.11 1.54
C PRO A 142 0.03 -15.79 1.74
N MET A 143 -0.11 -14.90 0.76
CA MET A 143 0.29 -13.50 0.92
C MET A 143 -0.90 -12.68 1.43
N ILE A 144 -0.62 -11.85 2.44
CA ILE A 144 -1.54 -10.90 3.06
C ILE A 144 -0.80 -9.58 3.33
N GLY A 145 -1.56 -8.49 3.44
CA GLY A 145 -1.07 -7.20 3.91
C GLY A 145 -1.12 -6.11 2.85
N ALA A 146 -1.34 -4.88 3.31
CA ALA A 146 -1.41 -3.70 2.43
C ALA A 146 -0.06 -3.26 1.85
N SER A 147 1.02 -4.01 2.10
CA SER A 147 2.39 -3.56 1.86
C SER A 147 2.69 -3.33 0.38
N GLY A 148 2.10 -4.11 -0.54
CA GLY A 148 2.18 -3.83 -1.98
C GLY A 148 1.65 -2.42 -2.33
N ALA A 149 0.50 -2.03 -1.75
CA ALA A 149 -0.05 -0.69 -1.93
C ALA A 149 0.84 0.39 -1.30
N VAL A 150 1.39 0.12 -0.11
CA VAL A 150 2.35 1.00 0.57
C VAL A 150 3.61 1.23 -0.28
N PHE A 151 4.18 0.17 -0.85
CA PHE A 151 5.34 0.28 -1.75
C PHE A 151 5.01 1.05 -3.03
N GLY A 152 3.77 1.01 -3.49
CA GLY A 152 3.26 1.92 -4.53
C GLY A 152 3.39 3.39 -4.17
N LEU A 153 2.96 3.77 -2.96
CA LEU A 153 3.13 5.14 -2.47
C LEU A 153 4.62 5.52 -2.35
N ILE A 154 5.46 4.60 -1.88
CA ILE A 154 6.92 4.79 -1.79
C ILE A 154 7.51 5.00 -3.19
N GLY A 155 7.11 4.21 -4.20
CA GLY A 155 7.56 4.34 -5.59
C GLY A 155 7.20 5.70 -6.18
N ILE A 156 5.99 6.20 -5.91
CA ILE A 156 5.60 7.56 -6.30
C ILE A 156 6.51 8.60 -5.65
N TRP A 157 6.67 8.51 -4.32
CA TRP A 157 7.46 9.47 -3.56
C TRP A 157 8.92 9.53 -4.03
N GLN A 158 9.57 8.38 -4.23
CA GLN A 158 10.94 8.31 -4.74
C GLN A 158 11.06 8.88 -6.15
N THR A 159 10.11 8.56 -7.03
CA THR A 159 10.12 9.06 -8.41
C THR A 159 9.98 10.58 -8.44
N TRP A 160 9.08 11.14 -7.63
CA TRP A 160 8.95 12.60 -7.52
C TRP A 160 10.18 13.27 -6.91
N ASP A 161 10.79 12.69 -5.87
CA ASP A 161 12.02 13.23 -5.28
C ASP A 161 13.17 13.20 -6.31
N TYR A 162 13.32 12.09 -7.05
CA TYR A 162 14.28 11.97 -8.14
C TYR A 162 14.08 13.05 -9.21
N LEU A 163 12.86 13.19 -9.75
CA LEU A 163 12.56 14.16 -10.79
C LEU A 163 12.77 15.60 -10.31
N SER A 164 12.39 15.90 -9.07
CA SER A 164 12.61 17.21 -8.44
C SER A 164 14.11 17.54 -8.33
N ARG A 165 14.91 16.61 -7.80
CA ARG A 165 16.36 16.78 -7.67
C ARG A 165 17.04 16.95 -9.02
N ARG A 166 16.65 16.17 -10.02
CA ARG A 166 17.15 16.28 -11.40
C ARG A 166 16.84 17.66 -11.99
N ARG A 167 15.61 18.15 -11.83
CA ARG A 167 15.20 19.50 -12.29
C ARG A 167 16.01 20.60 -11.61
N LEU A 168 16.26 20.47 -10.31
CA LEU A 168 17.01 21.44 -9.50
C LEU A 168 18.53 21.24 -9.53
N ARG A 169 19.04 20.27 -10.30
CA ARG A 169 20.47 19.88 -10.37
C ARG A 169 21.08 19.57 -8.99
N LEU A 170 20.28 19.00 -8.10
CA LEU A 170 20.71 18.53 -6.78
C LEU A 170 21.22 17.08 -6.86
N SER A 171 22.03 16.69 -5.88
CA SER A 171 22.49 15.30 -5.75
C SER A 171 21.32 14.33 -5.58
N ILE A 172 21.36 13.23 -6.32
CA ILE A 172 20.41 12.10 -6.22
C ILE A 172 20.81 11.08 -5.14
N GLN A 173 21.95 11.26 -4.47
CA GLN A 173 22.43 10.36 -3.42
C GLN A 173 21.35 10.02 -2.39
N PRO A 174 20.56 10.97 -1.86
CA PRO A 174 19.51 10.63 -0.89
C PRO A 174 18.43 9.67 -1.42
N VAL A 175 18.08 9.77 -2.71
CA VAL A 175 17.12 8.85 -3.35
C VAL A 175 17.73 7.45 -3.43
N VAL A 176 18.99 7.36 -3.86
CA VAL A 176 19.72 6.09 -3.96
C VAL A 176 19.89 5.46 -2.58
N SER A 177 20.30 6.23 -1.57
CA SER A 177 20.44 5.75 -0.20
C SER A 177 19.11 5.24 0.37
N ALA A 178 18.00 5.95 0.12
CA ALA A 178 16.68 5.50 0.55
C ALA A 178 16.26 4.19 -0.13
N MET A 179 16.53 4.05 -1.43
CA MET A 179 16.25 2.82 -2.19
C MET A 179 17.09 1.64 -1.67
N LEU A 180 18.39 1.84 -1.46
CA LEU A 180 19.28 0.82 -0.90
C LEU A 180 18.88 0.45 0.53
N GLY A 181 18.46 1.43 1.34
CA GLY A 181 17.94 1.19 2.69
C GLY A 181 16.67 0.32 2.68
N LEU A 182 15.75 0.53 1.74
CA LEU A 182 14.57 -0.32 1.59
C LEU A 182 14.90 -1.73 1.13
N ILE A 183 15.84 -1.88 0.19
CA ILE A 183 16.32 -3.20 -0.25
C ILE A 183 16.93 -3.94 0.93
N PHE A 184 17.82 -3.28 1.68
CA PHE A 184 18.42 -3.85 2.89
C PHE A 184 17.36 -4.23 3.93
N ALA A 185 16.40 -3.35 4.20
CA ALA A 185 15.30 -3.64 5.12
C ALA A 185 14.46 -4.85 4.68
N ASN A 186 14.24 -5.03 3.37
CA ASN A 186 13.55 -6.22 2.84
C ASN A 186 14.34 -7.50 3.10
N PHE A 187 15.65 -7.50 2.86
CA PHE A 187 16.50 -8.66 3.16
C PHE A 187 16.50 -8.99 4.65
N VAL A 188 16.65 -7.97 5.49
CA VAL A 188 16.64 -8.12 6.95
C VAL A 188 15.31 -8.70 7.41
N LEU A 189 14.18 -8.09 7.02
CA LEU A 189 12.85 -8.58 7.40
C LEU A 189 12.54 -9.97 6.83
N PHE A 190 12.99 -10.28 5.62
CA PHE A 190 12.84 -11.62 5.05
C PHE A 190 13.57 -12.66 5.89
N ALA A 191 14.81 -12.38 6.33
CA ALA A 191 15.56 -13.26 7.22
C ALA A 191 14.92 -13.38 8.62
N PHE A 192 14.49 -12.27 9.21
CA PHE A 192 13.85 -12.26 10.54
C PHE A 192 12.49 -12.96 10.58
N LEU A 193 11.81 -13.09 9.44
CA LEU A 193 10.53 -13.75 9.30
C LEU A 193 10.65 -15.16 8.71
N ASP A 194 11.85 -15.76 8.73
CA ASP A 194 12.12 -17.10 8.19
C ASP A 194 11.61 -17.29 6.74
N GLY A 195 11.74 -16.26 5.92
CA GLY A 195 11.27 -16.24 4.53
C GLY A 195 9.79 -15.87 4.35
N GLY A 196 9.07 -15.55 5.42
CA GLY A 196 7.65 -15.16 5.40
C GLY A 196 7.34 -13.77 4.83
N LEU A 197 8.35 -13.01 4.38
CA LEU A 197 8.15 -11.70 3.77
C LEU A 197 7.86 -11.82 2.27
N ALA A 198 6.68 -11.37 1.84
CA ALA A 198 6.29 -11.29 0.42
C ALA A 198 6.98 -10.10 -0.31
N TRP A 199 8.31 -10.12 -0.39
CA TRP A 199 9.10 -9.06 -1.02
C TRP A 199 8.75 -8.83 -2.50
N GLN A 200 8.24 -9.86 -3.19
CA GLN A 200 7.76 -9.76 -4.56
C GLN A 200 6.61 -8.75 -4.66
N ALA A 201 5.71 -8.74 -3.68
CA ALA A 201 4.61 -7.77 -3.62
C ALA A 201 5.12 -6.34 -3.45
N HIS A 202 6.19 -6.16 -2.65
CA HIS A 202 6.85 -4.86 -2.49
C HIS A 202 7.44 -4.37 -3.81
N LEU A 203 8.13 -5.23 -4.54
CA LEU A 203 8.68 -4.91 -5.86
C LEU A 203 7.56 -4.53 -6.86
N GLY A 204 6.53 -5.38 -6.99
CA GLY A 204 5.42 -5.14 -7.90
C GLY A 204 4.66 -3.85 -7.60
N GLY A 205 4.39 -3.60 -6.31
CA GLY A 205 3.78 -2.37 -5.83
C GLY A 205 4.62 -1.14 -6.17
N TRP A 206 5.93 -1.17 -5.88
CA TRP A 206 6.87 -0.09 -6.16
C TRP A 206 6.95 0.25 -7.64
N VAL A 207 7.02 -0.76 -8.53
CA VAL A 207 7.02 -0.56 -9.99
C VAL A 207 5.75 0.17 -10.45
N VAL A 208 4.57 -0.26 -10.00
CA VAL A 208 3.30 0.42 -10.31
C VAL A 208 3.31 1.87 -9.82
N GLY A 209 3.88 2.11 -8.64
CA GLY A 209 4.06 3.45 -8.08
C GLY A 209 4.93 4.34 -8.96
N CYS A 210 6.10 3.85 -9.37
CA CYS A 210 7.02 4.57 -10.25
C CYS A 210 6.37 4.94 -11.60
N ILE A 211 5.61 4.01 -12.20
CA ILE A 211 4.86 4.26 -13.44
C ILE A 211 3.76 5.31 -13.20
N SER A 212 3.00 5.18 -12.10
CA SER A 212 1.91 6.11 -11.77
C SER A 212 2.40 7.53 -11.49
N ALA A 213 3.63 7.68 -10.97
CA ALA A 213 4.22 8.99 -10.70
C ALA A 213 4.46 9.81 -11.96
N THR A 214 4.63 9.20 -13.14
CA THR A 214 4.85 9.93 -14.39
C THR A 214 3.55 10.29 -15.11
N THR A 215 2.47 9.55 -14.86
CA THR A 215 1.17 9.73 -15.54
C THR A 215 0.24 10.72 -14.82
N PHE A 216 0.32 10.84 -13.49
CA PHE A 216 -0.61 11.66 -12.73
C PHE A 216 -0.12 13.04 -12.33
N VAL A 217 1.14 13.39 -12.63
CA VAL A 217 1.66 14.75 -12.38
C VAL A 217 0.90 15.71 -13.28
N ARG A 218 0.09 16.58 -12.65
CA ARG A 218 -0.41 17.78 -13.31
C ARG A 218 0.80 18.70 -13.52
N ASN A 219 1.13 18.94 -14.79
CA ASN A 219 1.94 20.10 -15.18
C ASN A 219 1.21 21.40 -14.81
#